data_AF-A0A941YG70-F1
#
_entry.id   AF-A0A941YG70-F1
#
_cell.length_a   1.000
_cell.length_b   1.000
_cell.length_c   1.000
_cell.angle_alpha   90.00
_cell.angle_beta   90.00
_cell.angle_gamma   90.00
#
_symmetry.space_group_name_H-M   'P 1'
#
loop_
_entity.id
_entity.type
_entity.pdbx_description
1 polymer ?
#
loop_
_entity_poly.entity_id
_entity_poly.type
_entity_poly.pdbx_seq_one_letter_code
_entity_poly.pdbx_strand_id
1 'polypeptide(L)'
;MGASLLIDPYEAYVEELRERFSTSLVLSIDLPPTGLTAHNKGNSIAKATKVRAYRKLAALASAGQRTETFAGKVRIHHVWFCDKNHFEAAGGANCLKKHKRYRPLDEGNAIQALKPAIDGLVDSGVLSGDTYRHVTWGDYIRLGTKAEHFGRCGILLFLEEIHAR
;
A
#
# COMPACT_ATOMS: atom_id res chain seq x y z
N MET A 1 10.32 -16.15 -37.03
CA MET A 1 10.77 -14.99 -36.23
C MET A 1 9.92 -14.97 -34.96
N GLY A 2 10.45 -15.51 -33.85
CA GLY A 2 9.75 -15.49 -32.57
C GLY A 2 9.89 -14.11 -31.95
N ALA A 3 8.79 -13.42 -31.70
CA ALA A 3 8.80 -12.21 -30.91
C ALA A 3 9.21 -12.60 -29.48
N SER A 4 10.45 -12.27 -29.10
CA SER A 4 10.85 -12.29 -27.70
C SER A 4 9.98 -11.26 -27.00
N LEU A 5 8.96 -11.72 -26.26
CA LEU A 5 8.15 -10.87 -25.41
C LEU A 5 9.10 -10.31 -24.33
N LEU A 6 9.52 -9.05 -24.51
CA LEU A 6 10.20 -8.30 -23.46
C LEU A 6 9.18 -8.15 -22.32
N ILE A 7 9.36 -8.94 -21.26
CA ILE A 7 8.57 -8.82 -20.05
C ILE A 7 8.86 -7.44 -19.46
N ASP A 8 7.82 -6.69 -19.13
CA ASP A 8 7.95 -5.42 -18.41
C ASP A 8 8.73 -5.70 -17.10
N PRO A 9 9.87 -5.03 -16.85
CA PRO A 9 10.65 -5.22 -15.63
C PRO A 9 9.84 -5.07 -14.34
N TYR A 10 8.80 -4.23 -14.35
CA TYR A 10 7.88 -4.08 -13.24
C TYR A 10 7.06 -5.36 -13.00
N GLU A 11 6.51 -5.96 -14.06
CA GLU A 11 5.73 -7.19 -13.94
C GLU A 11 6.63 -8.36 -13.49
N ALA A 12 7.84 -8.46 -14.02
CA ALA A 12 8.83 -9.44 -13.57
C ALA A 12 9.13 -9.30 -12.06
N TYR A 13 9.28 -8.06 -11.58
CA TYR A 13 9.50 -7.78 -10.17
C TYR A 13 8.28 -8.12 -9.29
N VAL A 14 7.06 -7.85 -9.76
CA VAL A 14 5.84 -8.22 -9.03
C VAL A 14 5.71 -9.74 -8.92
N GLU A 15 5.99 -10.48 -10.00
CA GLU A 15 5.93 -11.94 -9.98
C GLU A 15 7.00 -12.56 -9.06
N GLU A 16 8.23 -12.04 -9.06
CA GLU A 16 9.27 -12.44 -8.10
C GLU A 16 8.78 -12.30 -6.65
N LEU A 17 8.11 -11.19 -6.32
CA LEU A 17 7.58 -10.96 -4.99
C LEU A 17 6.36 -11.83 -4.67
N ARG A 18 5.49 -12.11 -5.65
CA ARG A 18 4.36 -13.04 -5.47
C ARG A 18 4.87 -14.42 -5.06
N GLU A 19 5.88 -14.92 -5.77
CA GLU A 19 6.53 -16.20 -5.48
C GLU A 19 7.19 -16.18 -4.09
N ARG A 20 8.00 -15.14 -3.82
CA ARG A 20 8.69 -14.97 -2.54
C ARG A 20 7.74 -15.01 -1.34
N PHE A 21 6.59 -14.35 -1.44
CA PHE A 21 5.65 -14.22 -0.32
C PHE A 21 4.55 -15.27 -0.32
N SER A 22 4.54 -16.22 -1.27
CA SER A 22 3.45 -17.21 -1.42
C SER A 22 2.06 -16.53 -1.44
N THR A 23 1.96 -15.45 -2.22
CA THR A 23 0.86 -14.47 -2.07
C THR A 23 -0.46 -14.98 -2.62
N SER A 24 -1.54 -14.80 -1.85
CA SER A 24 -2.91 -15.13 -2.27
C SER A 24 -3.63 -13.96 -2.96
N LEU A 25 -3.26 -12.71 -2.64
CA LEU A 25 -3.84 -11.51 -3.25
C LEU A 25 -2.82 -10.36 -3.28
N VAL A 26 -2.75 -9.64 -4.42
CA VAL A 26 -1.91 -8.45 -4.57
C VAL A 26 -2.76 -7.24 -4.88
N LEU A 27 -2.79 -6.27 -3.97
CA LEU A 27 -3.54 -5.02 -4.14
C LEU A 27 -2.61 -3.87 -4.47
N SER A 28 -2.93 -3.10 -5.52
CA SER A 28 -2.31 -1.81 -5.79
C SER A 28 -3.18 -0.70 -5.25
N ILE A 29 -2.64 0.12 -4.35
CA ILE A 29 -3.32 1.27 -3.78
C ILE A 29 -2.44 2.52 -3.89
N ASP A 30 -3.07 3.69 -3.91
CA ASP A 30 -2.37 4.97 -3.93
C ASP A 30 -1.54 5.19 -2.66
N LEU A 31 -0.56 6.11 -2.72
CA LEU A 31 0.12 6.54 -1.51
C LEU A 31 -0.86 7.25 -0.55
N PRO A 32 -0.78 7.02 0.77
CA PRO A 32 -1.60 7.70 1.74
C PRO A 32 -1.39 9.21 1.65
N PRO A 33 -2.39 10.04 1.95
CA PRO A 33 -2.16 11.48 2.07
C PRO A 33 -1.14 11.76 3.20
N THR A 34 -0.21 12.70 2.96
CA THR A 34 0.87 13.13 3.87
C THR A 34 0.40 13.57 5.27
N GLY A 35 -0.90 13.78 5.47
CA GLY A 35 -1.49 14.18 6.74
C GLY A 35 -2.00 13.06 7.64
N LEU A 36 -1.86 11.78 7.24
CA LEU A 36 -2.34 10.63 8.03
C LEU A 36 -1.35 10.13 9.08
N THR A 37 -0.11 10.59 9.07
CA THR A 37 0.92 10.22 10.04
C THR A 37 0.51 10.61 11.47
N ALA A 38 0.90 9.81 12.48
CA ALA A 38 0.57 10.07 13.88
C ALA A 38 1.03 11.46 14.37
N HIS A 39 2.13 11.99 13.83
CA HIS A 39 2.69 13.27 14.24
C HIS A 39 1.94 14.51 13.72
N ASN A 40 0.91 14.34 12.89
CA ASN A 40 0.14 15.47 12.40
C ASN A 40 -0.90 15.91 13.47
N LYS A 41 -0.53 16.92 14.27
CA LYS A 41 -1.37 17.55 15.31
C LYS A 41 -2.44 18.53 14.77
N GLY A 42 -2.71 18.50 13.46
CA GLY A 42 -3.66 19.40 12.81
C GLY A 42 -5.14 19.13 13.15
N ASN A 43 -6.04 19.86 12.49
CA ASN A 43 -7.49 19.75 12.64
C ASN A 43 -7.99 18.29 12.49
N SER A 44 -8.56 17.75 13.57
CA SER A 44 -9.04 16.37 13.67
C SER A 44 -10.11 16.03 12.62
N ILE A 45 -10.97 16.99 12.28
CA ILE A 45 -12.02 16.84 11.27
C ILE A 45 -11.39 16.63 9.89
N ALA A 46 -10.44 17.50 9.53
CA ALA A 46 -9.74 17.39 8.24
C ALA A 46 -8.96 16.07 8.11
N LYS A 47 -8.43 15.56 9.23
CA LYS A 47 -7.80 14.24 9.28
C LYS A 47 -8.83 13.12 9.06
N ALA A 48 -9.97 13.16 9.76
CA ALA A 48 -11.03 12.16 9.64
C ALA A 48 -11.57 12.05 8.20
N THR A 49 -11.75 13.17 7.50
CA THR A 49 -12.17 13.17 6.09
C THR A 49 -11.17 12.44 5.20
N LYS A 50 -9.87 12.68 5.38
CA LYS A 50 -8.80 12.01 4.62
C LYS A 50 -8.71 10.52 4.93
N VAL A 51 -8.86 10.15 6.22
CA VAL A 51 -8.93 8.75 6.67
C VAL A 51 -10.08 8.04 5.95
N ARG A 52 -11.29 8.62 5.99
CA ARG A 52 -12.48 8.03 5.37
C ARG A 52 -12.34 7.88 3.86
N ALA A 53 -11.78 8.88 3.19
CA ALA A 53 -11.54 8.83 1.75
C ALA A 53 -10.55 7.71 1.38
N TYR A 54 -9.41 7.62 2.07
CA TYR A 54 -8.40 6.60 1.80
C TYR A 54 -8.90 5.19 2.12
N ARG A 55 -9.64 5.03 3.23
CA ARG A 55 -10.34 3.78 3.59
C ARG A 55 -11.30 3.32 2.52
N LYS A 56 -12.12 4.23 1.97
CA LYS A 56 -13.06 3.92 0.88
C LYS A 56 -12.33 3.49 -0.41
N LEU A 57 -11.22 4.15 -0.75
CA LEU A 57 -10.42 3.76 -1.93
C LEU A 57 -9.85 2.35 -1.78
N ALA A 58 -9.29 2.03 -0.60
CA ALA A 58 -8.79 0.69 -0.33
C ALA A 58 -9.88 -0.37 -0.40
N ALA A 59 -11.06 -0.10 0.18
CA ALA A 59 -12.21 -1.00 0.13
C ALA A 59 -12.69 -1.28 -1.31
N LEU A 60 -12.70 -0.25 -2.17
CA LEU A 60 -13.07 -0.39 -3.58
C LEU A 60 -12.01 -1.19 -4.36
N ALA A 61 -10.73 -0.93 -4.09
CA ALA A 61 -9.62 -1.65 -4.74
C ALA A 61 -9.63 -3.14 -4.39
N SER A 62 -9.96 -3.49 -3.14
CA SER A 62 -10.01 -4.89 -2.68
C SER A 62 -11.27 -5.62 -3.13
N ALA A 63 -12.44 -4.97 -3.07
CA ALA A 63 -13.72 -5.58 -3.49
C ALA A 63 -13.72 -6.00 -4.97
N GLY A 64 -12.98 -5.29 -5.82
CA GLY A 64 -12.85 -5.63 -7.24
C GLY A 64 -11.96 -6.85 -7.53
N GLN A 65 -11.16 -7.29 -6.56
CA GLN A 65 -10.19 -8.38 -6.76
C GLN A 65 -10.53 -9.66 -6.02
N ARG A 66 -11.25 -9.56 -4.90
CA ARG A 66 -11.64 -10.72 -4.09
C ARG A 66 -12.99 -10.48 -3.42
N THR A 67 -13.90 -11.44 -3.60
CA THR A 67 -15.26 -11.41 -3.02
C THR A 67 -15.36 -12.18 -1.70
N GLU A 68 -14.42 -13.09 -1.44
CA GLU A 68 -14.43 -13.94 -0.25
C GLU A 68 -13.48 -13.43 0.83
N THR A 69 -13.91 -13.51 2.09
CA THR A 69 -13.05 -13.22 3.23
C THR A 69 -11.94 -14.27 3.36
N PHE A 70 -10.74 -13.84 3.73
CA PHE A 70 -9.71 -14.78 4.17
C PHE A 70 -10.17 -15.57 5.39
N ALA A 71 -10.04 -16.89 5.35
CA ALA A 71 -10.50 -17.78 6.41
C ALA A 71 -9.52 -17.81 7.59
N GLY A 72 -8.23 -17.66 7.29
CA GLY A 72 -7.13 -17.66 8.25
C GLY A 72 -6.63 -16.26 8.62
N LYS A 73 -5.52 -16.27 9.38
CA LYS A 73 -4.75 -15.06 9.68
C LYS A 73 -3.95 -14.66 8.44
N VAL A 74 -3.91 -13.37 8.11
CA VAL A 74 -3.22 -12.84 6.93
C VAL A 74 -1.92 -12.14 7.35
N ARG A 75 -0.81 -12.45 6.68
CA ARG A 75 0.42 -11.65 6.70
C ARG A 75 0.39 -10.65 5.56
N ILE A 76 0.64 -9.38 5.87
CA ILE A 76 0.65 -8.29 4.89
C ILE A 76 2.08 -7.83 4.67
N HIS A 77 2.61 -8.12 3.49
CA HIS A 77 3.86 -7.54 3.01
C HIS A 77 3.51 -6.27 2.21
N HIS A 78 4.32 -5.23 2.32
CA HIS A 78 4.01 -3.97 1.67
C HIS A 78 5.24 -3.33 1.01
N VAL A 79 5.09 -3.06 -0.28
CA VAL A 79 6.12 -2.46 -1.14
C VAL A 79 5.71 -1.04 -1.49
N TRP A 80 6.57 -0.09 -1.15
CA TRP A 80 6.30 1.33 -1.28
C TRP A 80 7.09 1.92 -2.44
N PHE A 81 6.37 2.38 -3.47
CA PHE A 81 6.90 3.08 -4.63
C PHE A 81 6.87 4.58 -4.32
N CYS A 82 7.88 5.07 -3.60
CA CYS A 82 7.92 6.42 -3.07
C CYS A 82 8.48 7.44 -4.08
N ASP A 83 7.70 7.77 -5.11
CA ASP A 83 8.01 8.89 -6.00
C ASP A 83 7.50 10.25 -5.44
N LYS A 84 7.64 11.30 -6.24
CA LYS A 84 6.95 12.58 -6.07
C LYS A 84 5.48 12.30 -5.81
N ASN A 85 4.98 12.78 -4.66
CA ASN A 85 3.54 12.70 -4.39
C ASN A 85 2.78 13.67 -5.34
N HIS A 86 1.45 13.56 -5.38
CA HIS A 86 0.63 14.40 -6.24
C HIS A 86 0.85 15.91 -6.01
N PHE A 87 1.22 16.34 -4.79
CA PHE A 87 1.53 17.75 -4.50
C PHE A 87 2.86 18.20 -5.13
N GLU A 88 3.88 17.35 -5.14
CA GLU A 88 5.15 17.64 -5.80
C GLU A 88 5.03 17.55 -7.32
N ALA A 89 4.19 16.64 -7.83
CA ALA A 89 3.86 16.56 -9.25
C ALA A 89 3.14 17.84 -9.73
N ALA A 90 2.14 18.32 -8.99
CA ALA A 90 1.39 19.53 -9.33
C ALA A 90 2.17 20.82 -9.06
N GLY A 91 2.93 20.88 -7.96
CA GLY A 91 3.64 22.09 -7.53
C GLY A 91 5.03 22.28 -8.12
N GLY A 92 5.61 21.24 -8.73
CA GLY A 92 6.95 21.28 -9.32
C GLY A 92 8.01 21.85 -8.36
N ALA A 93 8.79 22.84 -8.84
CA ALA A 93 9.79 23.52 -8.03
C ALA A 93 9.21 24.25 -6.81
N ASN A 94 7.97 24.75 -6.92
CA ASN A 94 7.27 25.58 -5.93
C ASN A 94 6.57 24.75 -4.84
N CYS A 95 6.57 23.42 -4.95
CA CYS A 95 6.03 22.57 -3.90
C CYS A 95 6.78 22.83 -2.58
N LEU A 96 6.05 23.09 -1.48
CA LEU A 96 6.70 23.32 -0.18
C LEU A 96 7.50 22.07 0.21
N LYS A 97 8.70 22.25 0.80
CA LYS A 97 9.57 21.12 1.21
C LYS A 97 8.83 20.05 2.02
N LYS A 98 7.91 20.45 2.91
CA LYS A 98 7.07 19.55 3.72
C LYS A 98 6.07 18.71 2.92
N HIS A 99 5.80 19.11 1.68
CA HIS A 99 4.94 18.41 0.73
C HIS A 99 5.73 17.70 -0.36
N LYS A 100 7.07 17.83 -0.41
CA LYS A 100 7.91 17.05 -1.32
C LYS A 100 8.07 15.63 -0.79
N ARG A 101 7.89 14.64 -1.67
CA ARG A 101 8.07 13.19 -1.48
C ARG A 101 7.33 12.60 -0.27
N TYR A 102 6.28 11.84 -0.53
CA TYR A 102 5.68 11.03 0.53
C TYR A 102 6.70 9.95 0.94
N ARG A 103 7.10 9.95 2.22
CA ARG A 103 8.17 9.08 2.72
C ARG A 103 7.83 8.62 4.13
N PRO A 104 7.34 7.38 4.33
CA PRO A 104 7.51 6.77 5.63
C PRO A 104 9.02 6.66 5.87
N LEU A 105 9.53 7.34 6.89
CA LEU A 105 10.96 7.35 7.21
C LEU A 105 11.42 5.96 7.68
N ASP A 106 10.49 5.22 8.28
CA ASP A 106 10.66 3.90 8.86
C ASP A 106 9.37 3.07 8.69
N GLU A 107 9.48 1.78 8.98
CA GLU A 107 8.40 0.81 8.89
C GLU A 107 7.20 1.13 9.81
N GLY A 108 7.46 1.59 11.04
CA GLY A 108 6.38 1.93 11.98
C GLY A 108 5.50 3.05 11.45
N ASN A 109 6.11 4.06 10.86
CA ASN A 109 5.40 5.14 10.16
C ASN A 109 4.63 4.64 8.93
N ALA A 110 5.19 3.69 8.17
CA ALA A 110 4.51 3.05 7.04
C ALA A 110 3.24 2.31 7.49
N ILE A 111 3.37 1.46 8.50
CA ILE A 111 2.28 0.68 9.10
C ILE A 111 1.16 1.60 9.61
N GLN A 112 1.52 2.65 10.36
CA GLN A 112 0.52 3.60 10.87
C GLN A 112 -0.23 4.31 9.74
N ALA A 113 0.46 4.67 8.66
CA ALA A 113 -0.17 5.31 7.52
C ALA A 113 -1.06 4.35 6.71
N LEU A 114 -0.76 3.04 6.74
CA LEU A 114 -1.57 1.99 6.11
C LEU A 114 -2.82 1.62 6.90
N LYS A 115 -2.92 1.97 8.18
CA LYS A 115 -4.07 1.55 9.02
C LYS A 115 -5.43 1.84 8.38
N PRO A 116 -5.72 3.03 7.82
CA PRO A 116 -7.00 3.26 7.16
C PRO A 116 -7.24 2.39 5.91
N ALA A 117 -6.18 1.98 5.21
CA ALA A 117 -6.32 1.03 4.11
C ALA A 117 -6.72 -0.35 4.63
N ILE A 118 -6.09 -0.83 5.72
CA ILE A 118 -6.45 -2.10 6.37
C ILE A 118 -7.91 -2.08 6.84
N ASP A 119 -8.35 -0.98 7.46
CA ASP A 119 -9.77 -0.79 7.81
C ASP A 119 -10.69 -0.90 6.59
N GLY A 120 -10.23 -0.45 5.41
CA GLY A 120 -10.96 -0.55 4.15
C GLY A 120 -11.06 -1.99 3.63
N LEU A 121 -10.00 -2.79 3.80
CA LEU A 121 -10.04 -4.22 3.48
C LEU A 121 -10.98 -4.99 4.41
N VAL A 122 -11.13 -4.56 5.66
CA VAL A 122 -12.14 -5.10 6.59
C VAL A 122 -13.54 -4.71 6.13
N ASP A 123 -13.76 -3.44 5.77
CA ASP A 123 -15.06 -2.97 5.26
C ASP A 123 -15.49 -3.65 3.97
N SER A 124 -14.53 -4.02 3.11
CA SER A 124 -14.82 -4.75 1.88
C SER A 124 -15.09 -6.23 2.11
N GLY A 125 -14.96 -6.73 3.35
CA GLY A 125 -15.09 -8.14 3.68
C GLY A 125 -13.92 -9.00 3.20
N VAL A 126 -12.78 -8.43 2.79
CA VAL A 126 -11.60 -9.21 2.40
C VAL A 126 -10.87 -9.72 3.64
N LEU A 127 -10.73 -8.87 4.66
CA LEU A 127 -10.17 -9.25 5.96
C LEU A 127 -11.28 -9.42 7.00
N SER A 128 -11.16 -10.44 7.85
CA SER A 128 -12.09 -10.66 8.97
C SER A 128 -11.98 -9.58 10.06
N GLY A 129 -10.84 -8.90 10.17
CA GLY A 129 -10.60 -7.82 11.13
C GLY A 129 -9.18 -7.27 11.03
N ASP A 130 -8.88 -6.15 11.71
CA ASP A 130 -7.56 -5.48 11.71
C ASP A 130 -6.68 -5.83 12.92
N THR A 131 -7.15 -6.73 13.80
CA THR A 131 -6.45 -7.10 15.03
C THR A 131 -5.35 -8.14 14.81
N TYR A 132 -4.45 -8.31 15.78
CA TYR A 132 -3.36 -9.29 15.72
C TYR A 132 -3.81 -10.74 15.53
N ARG A 133 -5.10 -11.03 15.78
CA ARG A 133 -5.71 -12.36 15.56
C ARG A 133 -5.93 -12.65 14.08
N HIS A 134 -6.21 -11.61 13.29
CA HIS A 134 -6.56 -11.71 11.87
C HIS A 134 -5.44 -11.23 10.96
N VAL A 135 -4.59 -10.31 11.43
CA VAL A 135 -3.55 -9.68 10.62
C VAL A 135 -2.21 -9.69 11.34
N THR A 136 -1.13 -9.83 10.57
CA THR A 136 0.25 -9.56 11.00
C THR A 136 1.03 -8.88 9.88
N TRP A 137 2.12 -8.20 10.22
CA TRP A 137 2.97 -7.53 9.26
C TRP A 137 4.08 -8.47 8.78
N GLY A 138 4.31 -8.47 7.48
CA GLY A 138 5.41 -9.18 6.83
C GLY A 138 6.53 -8.22 6.46
N ASP A 139 7.10 -8.43 5.27
CA ASP A 139 8.22 -7.63 4.81
C ASP A 139 7.80 -6.20 4.44
N TYR A 140 8.64 -5.25 4.83
CA TYR A 140 8.61 -3.86 4.41
C TYR A 140 9.69 -3.59 3.35
N ILE A 141 9.27 -3.26 2.14
CA ILE A 141 10.18 -2.86 1.07
C ILE A 141 9.87 -1.41 0.68
N ARG A 142 10.91 -0.58 0.62
CA ARG A 142 10.80 0.82 0.21
C ARG A 142 11.70 1.08 -0.99
N LEU A 143 11.09 1.54 -2.07
CA LEU A 143 11.74 1.91 -3.33
C LEU A 143 11.72 3.44 -3.44
N GLY A 144 12.89 4.06 -3.31
CA GLY A 144 13.03 5.50 -3.08
C GLY A 144 13.43 6.32 -4.31
N THR A 145 13.82 5.66 -5.39
CA THR A 145 14.32 6.29 -6.61
C THR A 145 13.55 5.82 -7.85
N LYS A 146 13.50 6.68 -8.89
CA LYS A 146 12.75 6.40 -10.12
C LYS A 146 13.14 5.09 -10.80
N ALA A 147 14.42 4.72 -10.72
CA ALA A 147 14.93 3.47 -11.26
C ALA A 147 14.40 2.27 -10.46
N GLU A 148 14.46 2.31 -9.13
CA GLU A 148 13.99 1.24 -8.26
C GLU A 148 12.48 1.01 -8.38
N HIS A 149 11.70 2.09 -8.49
CA HIS A 149 10.24 2.01 -8.50
C HIS A 149 9.64 2.00 -9.92
N PHE A 150 10.46 1.85 -10.98
CA PHE A 150 10.03 1.76 -12.38
C PHE A 150 9.12 2.91 -12.86
N GLY A 151 9.28 4.12 -12.28
CA GLY A 151 8.39 5.25 -12.53
C GLY A 151 6.96 5.11 -11.96
N ARG A 152 6.69 4.08 -11.15
CA ARG A 152 5.41 3.89 -10.43
C ARG A 152 5.36 4.72 -9.15
N CYS A 153 4.15 4.98 -8.67
CA CYS A 153 3.90 5.69 -7.42
C CYS A 153 2.67 5.05 -6.75
N GLY A 154 2.83 4.56 -5.51
CA GLY A 154 1.78 3.79 -4.84
C GLY A 154 2.34 2.79 -3.84
N ILE A 155 1.47 1.87 -3.43
CA ILE A 155 1.81 0.74 -2.56
C ILE A 155 1.25 -0.53 -3.20
N LEU A 156 2.08 -1.57 -3.22
CA LEU A 156 1.59 -2.93 -3.41
C LEU A 156 1.48 -3.63 -2.06
N LEU A 157 0.29 -4.14 -1.77
CA LEU A 157 0.04 -5.02 -0.63
C LEU A 157 -0.03 -6.46 -1.10
N PHE A 158 0.84 -7.30 -0.58
CA PHE A 158 0.82 -8.74 -0.82
C PHE A 158 0.26 -9.42 0.42
N LEU A 159 -0.89 -10.07 0.27
CA LEU A 159 -1.61 -10.75 1.33
C LEU A 159 -1.35 -12.25 1.23
N GLU A 160 -0.65 -12.78 2.22
CA GLU A 160 -0.35 -14.20 2.41
C GLU A 160 -1.31 -14.76 3.47
N GLU A 161 -2.08 -15.80 3.13
CA GLU A 161 -2.89 -16.52 4.12
C GLU A 161 -2.03 -17.52 4.90
N ILE A 162 -1.95 -17.33 6.22
CA ILE A 162 -1.22 -18.23 7.11
C ILE A 162 -2.14 -19.38 7.49
N HIS A 163 -1.92 -20.54 6.87
CA HIS A 163 -2.55 -21.78 7.31
C HIS A 163 -1.87 -22.27 8.60
N ALA A 164 -2.66 -22.50 9.65
CA ALA A 164 -2.16 -23.19 10.83
C ALA A 164 -1.69 -24.59 10.39
N ARG A 165 -0.41 -24.90 10.64
CA ARG A 165 0.14 -26.25 10.44
C ARG A 165 -0.39 -27.19 11.51
#